data_AF-A0AAW2FQ76-F1
#
_entry.id   AF-A0AAW2FQ76-F1
#
_cell.length_a   1.000
_cell.length_b   1.000
_cell.length_c   1.000
_cell.angle_alpha   90.00
_cell.angle_beta   90.00
_cell.angle_gamma   90.00
#
_symmetry.space_group_name_H-M   'P 1'
#
loop_
_entity.id
_entity.type
_entity.pdbx_description
1 polymer ?
#
loop_
_entity_poly.entity_id
_entity_poly.type
_entity_poly.pdbx_seq_one_letter_code
_entity_poly.pdbx_strand_id
1 'polypeptide(L)' 'MAGRQAYSIVEYYAEHEGYRCGYCKNSNTNFSHGMWAHSLTVQDYQNLIDRGWRRSGCYCYKPTMNQTCCPQYTIK' A
#
# COMPACT_ATOMS: atom_id res chain seq x y z
N MET A 1 -21.78 -13.95 -20.99
CA MET A 1 -20.48 -14.60 -20.67
C MET A 1 -20.21 -14.37 -19.19
N ALA A 2 -20.65 -15.27 -18.30
CA ALA A 2 -20.30 -15.15 -16.88
C ALA A 2 -18.82 -15.55 -16.73
N GLY A 3 -17.94 -14.55 -16.65
CA GLY A 3 -16.52 -14.76 -16.45
C GLY A 3 -16.26 -15.48 -15.13
N ARG A 4 -15.36 -16.44 -15.15
CA ARG A 4 -14.87 -17.17 -13.97
C ARG A 4 -14.44 -16.15 -12.91
N GLN A 5 -15.10 -16.15 -11.75
CA GLN A 5 -14.87 -15.16 -10.69
C GLN A 5 -13.44 -15.35 -10.16
N ALA A 6 -12.57 -14.39 -10.46
CA ALA A 6 -11.20 -14.35 -9.94
C ALA A 6 -11.20 -13.64 -8.60
N TYR A 7 -10.57 -14.24 -7.60
CA TYR A 7 -10.49 -13.68 -6.24
C TYR A 7 -9.09 -13.15 -5.96
N SER A 8 -9.06 -12.02 -5.25
CA SER A 8 -7.85 -11.52 -4.60
C SER A 8 -7.70 -12.14 -3.23
N ILE A 9 -6.50 -12.63 -2.91
CA ILE A 9 -6.14 -13.22 -1.62
C ILE A 9 -5.01 -12.37 -1.06
N VAL A 10 -5.28 -11.72 0.07
CA VAL A 10 -4.35 -10.81 0.72
C VAL A 10 -4.18 -11.17 2.19
N GLU A 11 -2.97 -11.07 2.70
CA GLU A 11 -2.68 -11.07 4.13
C GLU A 11 -2.48 -9.62 4.56
N TYR A 12 -3.34 -9.13 5.46
CA TYR A 12 -3.30 -7.76 5.92
C TYR A 12 -2.38 -7.62 7.13
N TYR A 13 -1.50 -6.63 7.08
CA TYR A 13 -0.66 -6.25 8.20
C TYR A 13 -1.15 -4.92 8.76
N ALA A 14 -1.60 -4.96 10.02
CA ALA A 14 -1.98 -3.76 10.76
C ALA A 14 -0.79 -2.79 10.87
N GLU A 15 -1.10 -1.52 11.11
CA GLU A 15 -0.12 -0.42 11.13
C GLU A 15 1.16 -0.80 11.89
N HIS A 16 2.31 -0.65 11.23
CA HIS A 16 3.60 -0.96 11.81
C HIS A 16 4.32 0.30 12.31
N GLU A 17 5.19 0.07 13.28
CA GLU A 17 6.07 1.02 13.95
C GLU A 17 6.89 1.86 12.96
N GLY A 18 7.23 3.09 13.35
CA GLY A 18 7.88 4.05 12.48
C GLY A 18 9.14 3.50 11.82
N TYR A 19 9.17 3.44 10.50
CA TYR A 19 10.36 3.07 9.75
C TYR A 19 11.23 4.30 9.48
N ARG A 20 12.48 4.05 9.08
CA ARG A 20 13.36 5.09 8.55
C ARG A 20 12.75 5.68 7.29
N CYS A 21 12.62 7.00 7.24
CA CYS A 21 12.08 7.71 6.10
C CYS A 21 13.02 7.59 4.89
N GLY A 22 12.48 7.19 3.74
CA GLY A 22 13.23 7.08 2.49
C GLY A 22 13.76 8.42 1.95
N TYR A 23 13.10 9.53 2.30
CA TYR A 23 13.42 10.88 1.80
C TYR A 23 14.38 11.61 2.74
N CYS A 24 13.89 12.11 3.88
CA CYS A 24 14.69 12.90 4.82
C CYS A 24 15.61 12.05 5.74
N LYS A 25 15.54 10.71 5.65
CA LYS A 25 16.37 9.76 6.40
C LYS A 25 16.20 9.73 7.92
N ASN A 26 15.26 10.50 8.48
CA ASN A 26 14.87 10.41 9.89
C ASN A 26 14.41 8.99 10.26
N SER A 27 14.78 8.54 11.45
CA SER A 27 14.30 7.30 12.05
C SER A 27 12.88 7.48 12.57
N ASN A 28 12.05 6.44 12.46
CA ASN A 28 10.74 6.36 13.09
C ASN A 28 9.70 7.40 12.63
N THR A 29 9.75 7.80 11.36
CA THR A 29 8.86 8.83 10.80
C THR A 29 8.14 8.41 9.53
N ASN A 30 8.23 7.14 9.13
CA ASN A 30 7.50 6.58 8.02
C ASN A 30 6.48 5.55 8.52
N PHE A 31 5.19 5.84 8.30
CA PHE A 31 4.06 5.04 8.78
C PHE A 31 3.20 4.60 7.61
N SER A 32 2.80 3.34 7.60
CA SER A 32 1.94 2.80 6.54
C SER A 32 1.21 1.54 6.99
N HIS A 33 0.03 1.32 6.43
CA HIS A 33 -0.61 0.00 6.44
C HIS A 33 -0.04 -0.85 5.33
N GLY A 34 0.13 -2.15 5.60
CA GLY A 34 0.68 -3.12 4.66
C GLY A 34 -0.30 -4.23 4.35
N MET A 35 -0.13 -4.85 3.19
CA MET A 35 -0.71 -6.15 2.91
C MET A 35 0.19 -6.93 1.94
N TRP A 36 0.29 -8.24 2.12
CA TRP A 36 0.90 -9.14 1.14
C TRP A 36 -0.18 -9.69 0.21
N ALA A 37 -0.03 -9.45 -1.08
CA ALA A 37 -0.94 -9.96 -2.10
C ALA A 37 -0.44 -11.30 -2.65
N HIS A 38 -1.03 -12.41 -2.19
CA HIS A 38 -0.78 -13.74 -2.75
C HIS A 38 -1.41 -13.89 -4.14
N SER A 39 -2.59 -13.29 -4.33
CA SER A 39 -3.29 -13.15 -5.60
C SER A 39 -3.99 -11.81 -5.61
N LEU A 40 -3.88 -11.05 -6.70
CA LEU A 40 -4.55 -9.76 -6.82
C LEU A 40 -5.07 -9.57 -8.23
N THR A 41 -6.37 -9.37 -8.36
CA THR A 41 -6.98 -9.06 -9.65
C THR A 41 -6.57 -7.67 -10.11
N VAL A 42 -6.56 -7.45 -11.43
CA VAL A 42 -6.26 -6.14 -12.02
C VAL A 42 -7.27 -5.09 -11.55
N GLN A 43 -8.54 -5.46 -11.47
CA GLN A 43 -9.61 -4.54 -11.04
C GLN A 43 -9.46 -4.15 -9.57
N ASP A 44 -9.16 -5.11 -8.68
CA ASP A 44 -8.93 -4.79 -7.27
C ASP A 44 -7.68 -3.95 -7.09
N TYR A 45 -6.62 -4.21 -7.88
CA TYR A 45 -5.43 -3.38 -7.86
C TYR A 45 -5.70 -1.94 -8.31
N GLN A 46 -6.52 -1.74 -9.34
CA GLN A 46 -6.97 -0.41 -9.76
C GLN A 46 -7.70 0.31 -8.62
N ASN A 47 -8.66 -0.37 -7.99
CA ASN A 47 -9.41 0.18 -6.84
C ASN A 47 -8.50 0.54 -5.66
N LEU A 48 -7.41 -0.21 -5.45
CA LEU A 48 -6.41 0.09 -4.43
C LEU A 48 -5.61 1.36 -4.77
N ILE A 49 -5.11 1.48 -6.01
CA ILE A 49 -4.37 2.67 -6.48
C ILE A 49 -5.23 3.93 -6.33
N ASP A 50 -6.48 3.87 -6.74
CA ASP A 50 -7.41 5.01 -6.69
C ASP A 50 -7.68 5.47 -5.24
N ARG A 51 -7.43 4.59 -4.26
CA ARG A 51 -7.53 4.87 -2.82
C ARG A 51 -6.19 5.20 -2.15
N GLY A 52 -5.14 5.39 -2.95
CA GLY A 52 -3.81 5.79 -2.49
C GLY A 52 -2.90 4.64 -2.07
N TRP A 53 -3.25 3.38 -2.37
CA TRP A 53 -2.34 2.25 -2.14
C TRP A 53 -1.25 2.19 -3.23
N ARG A 54 -0.07 1.75 -2.83
CA ARG A 54 1.13 1.55 -3.63
C ARG A 54 1.59 0.11 -3.56
N ARG A 55 2.50 -0.30 -4.45
CA ARG A 55 2.97 -1.69 -4.55
C ARG A 55 4.46 -1.78 -4.79
N SER A 56 5.11 -2.73 -4.12
CA SER A 56 6.51 -3.12 -4.30
C SER A 56 6.60 -4.64 -4.31
N GLY A 57 6.69 -5.24 -5.50
CA GLY A 57 6.60 -6.70 -5.65
C GLY A 57 5.19 -7.20 -5.28
N CYS A 58 5.08 -8.17 -4.37
CA CYS A 58 3.79 -8.64 -3.85
C CYS A 58 3.28 -7.85 -2.64
N TYR A 59 4.07 -6.90 -2.14
CA TYR A 59 3.68 -6.07 -1.00
C TYR A 59 2.93 -4.82 -1.48
N CYS A 60 1.72 -4.60 -0.97
CA CYS A 60 0.94 -3.39 -1.16
C CYS A 60 0.93 -2.58 0.14
N TYR A 61 1.04 -1.25 0.05
CA TYR A 61 1.08 -0.38 1.23
C TYR A 61 0.36 0.94 1.00
N LYS A 62 -0.19 1.50 2.08
CA LYS A 62 -0.80 2.82 2.08
C LYS A 62 -0.14 3.69 3.15
N PRO A 63 0.62 4.73 2.76
CA PRO A 63 1.22 5.66 3.71
C PRO A 63 0.17 6.38 4.55
N THR A 64 0.43 6.52 5.85
CA THR A 64 -0.37 7.32 6.77
C THR A 64 0.11 8.78 6.68
N MET A 65 -0.47 9.51 5.72
CA MET A 65 0.03 10.81 5.25
C MET A 65 0.06 11.91 6.32
N ASN A 66 -0.79 11.83 7.34
CA ASN A 66 -0.85 12.76 8.47
C ASN A 66 0.20 12.47 9.57
N GLN A 67 0.81 11.29 9.57
CA GLN A 67 1.86 10.90 10.51
C GLN A 67 3.25 10.88 9.87
N THR A 68 3.33 10.55 8.58
CA THR A 68 4.61 10.42 7.87
C THR A 68 5.23 11.79 7.58
N CYS A 69 6.52 11.97 7.91
CA CYS A 69 7.19 13.27 7.76
C CYS A 69 7.39 13.74 6.32
N CYS A 70 7.39 12.83 5.34
CA CYS A 70 7.52 13.13 3.91
C CYS A 70 6.37 12.44 3.15
N PRO A 71 5.20 13.10 3.06
CA PRO A 71 4.01 12.50 2.46
C PRO A 71 4.21 12.20 0.96
N GLN A 72 3.79 11.02 0.52
CA GLN A 72 3.93 10.55 -0.87
C GLN A 72 2.74 10.98 -1.73
N TYR A 73 2.74 12.24 -2.19
CA TYR A 73 1.70 12.74 -3.10
C TYR A 73 1.83 12.16 -4.51
N THR A 74 0.69 11.81 -5.12
CA THR A 74 0.60 11.47 -6.55
C THR A 74 0.88 12.70 -7.41
N ILE A 75 1.56 12.50 -8.53
CA ILE A 75 1.56 13.47 -9.64
C ILE A 75 0.15 13.48 -10.24
N LYS A 76 -0.40 14.67 -10.54
CA LYS A 76 -1.69 14.86 -11.21
C LYS A 76 -1.47 15.40 -12.61
#